data_AF-A0A963HD94-F1
#
_entry.id   AF-A0A963HD94-F1
#
_cell.length_a   1.000
_cell.length_b   1.000
_cell.length_c   1.000
_cell.angle_alpha   90.00
_cell.angle_beta   90.00
_cell.angle_gamma   90.00
#
_symmetry.space_group_name_H-M   'P 1'
#
loop_
_entity.id
_entity.type
_entity.pdbx_description
1 polymer ?
#
loop_
_entity_poly.entity_id
_entity_poly.type
_entity_poly.pdbx_seq_one_letter_code
_entity_poly.pdbx_strand_id
1 'polypeptide(L)'
;MTAAVNDQALRELCWLVEQSDPRVNPDAIWSGDQAAVYHHLRDIGALALSNEVTGGSLCRECSTEVFRPVASDPPDPAFPYQGYCGECGWIALRKEEAHLWQAQPAKIARWLCTALQLTPHYVPEPVVEGVLWRLGEREFRRRRHVLFFGRGLGETVAPVKEALTRLAAPGTEVILTTTDIPALRATPLADRLFVPLRAIAHLR
;
A
#
# COMPACT_ATOMS: atom_id res chain seq x y z
N MET A 1 19.68 6.04 -5.18
CA MET A 1 18.71 5.03 -4.68
C MET A 1 19.08 3.68 -5.28
N THR A 2 19.39 2.68 -4.45
CA THR A 2 19.88 1.37 -4.90
C THR A 2 18.70 0.48 -5.31
N ALA A 3 18.91 -0.42 -6.28
CA ALA A 3 17.88 -1.39 -6.69
C ALA A 3 17.39 -2.27 -5.53
N ALA A 4 18.25 -2.52 -4.53
CA ALA A 4 17.93 -3.30 -3.33
C ALA A 4 16.84 -2.65 -2.45
N VAL A 5 16.89 -1.34 -2.23
CA VAL A 5 15.88 -0.62 -1.43
C VAL A 5 14.51 -0.66 -2.11
N ASN A 6 14.46 -0.56 -3.44
CA ASN A 6 13.18 -0.66 -4.17
C ASN A 6 12.57 -2.07 -4.06
N ASP A 7 13.37 -3.13 -4.19
CA ASP A 7 12.86 -4.51 -4.07
C ASP A 7 12.31 -4.76 -2.67
N GLN A 8 13.05 -4.33 -1.64
CA GLN A 8 12.61 -4.47 -0.26
C GLN A 8 11.35 -3.64 0.02
N ALA A 9 11.29 -2.40 -0.46
CA ALA A 9 10.10 -1.58 -0.33
C ALA A 9 8.88 -2.19 -1.00
N LEU A 10 9.02 -2.73 -2.22
CA LEU A 10 7.91 -3.36 -2.90
C LEU A 10 7.47 -4.65 -2.19
N ARG A 11 8.41 -5.41 -1.60
CA ARG A 11 8.09 -6.59 -0.78
C ARG A 11 7.28 -6.19 0.45
N GLU A 12 7.72 -5.17 1.18
CA GLU A 12 7.00 -4.68 2.35
C GLU A 12 5.64 -4.10 1.96
N LEU A 13 5.54 -3.38 0.84
CA LEU A 13 4.27 -2.90 0.33
C LEU A 13 3.31 -4.05 0.04
N CYS A 14 3.77 -5.12 -0.61
CA CYS A 14 2.95 -6.30 -0.88
C CYS A 14 2.44 -6.93 0.42
N TRP A 15 3.32 -7.07 1.41
CA TRP A 15 2.94 -7.64 2.71
C TRP A 15 1.94 -6.75 3.46
N LEU A 16 2.19 -5.42 3.51
CA LEU A 16 1.31 -4.46 4.17
C LEU A 16 -0.09 -4.49 3.57
N VAL A 17 -0.20 -4.41 2.24
CA VAL A 17 -1.52 -4.36 1.59
C VAL A 17 -2.20 -5.72 1.51
N GLU A 18 -1.61 -6.80 2.02
CA GLU A 18 -2.36 -8.05 2.24
C GLU A 18 -3.03 -8.05 3.63
N GLN A 19 -2.59 -7.22 4.58
CA GLN A 19 -3.21 -7.10 5.90
C GLN A 19 -4.62 -6.50 5.81
N SER A 20 -5.54 -6.98 6.65
CA SER A 20 -6.89 -6.43 6.78
C SER A 20 -6.88 -4.96 7.18
N ASP A 21 -5.85 -4.54 7.90
CA ASP A 21 -5.61 -3.18 8.33
C ASP A 21 -4.16 -2.76 8.05
N PRO A 22 -3.87 -2.18 6.86
CA PRO A 22 -2.52 -1.88 6.41
C PRO A 22 -1.98 -0.57 7.02
N ARG A 23 -2.11 -0.40 8.34
CA ARG A 23 -1.63 0.77 9.09
C ARG A 23 -0.19 0.55 9.58
N VAL A 24 0.58 1.63 9.61
CA VAL A 24 1.99 1.68 9.98
C VAL A 24 2.18 2.76 11.04
N ASN A 25 2.87 2.42 12.12
CA ASN A 25 3.24 3.40 13.14
C ASN A 25 4.25 4.41 12.56
N PRO A 26 4.14 5.71 12.87
CA PRO A 26 5.11 6.71 12.43
C PRO A 26 6.56 6.30 12.70
N ASP A 27 6.85 5.66 13.84
CA ASP A 27 8.20 5.24 14.22
C ASP A 27 8.86 4.33 13.16
N ALA A 28 8.08 3.53 12.41
CA ALA A 28 8.63 2.70 11.33
C ALA A 28 9.21 3.52 10.17
N ILE A 29 8.79 4.78 10.00
CA ILE A 29 9.26 5.71 8.97
C ILE A 29 10.50 6.48 9.43
N TRP A 30 10.57 6.85 10.72
CA TRP A 30 11.61 7.76 11.22
C TRP A 30 12.69 7.10 12.10
N SER A 31 12.35 6.06 12.86
CA SER A 31 13.19 5.55 13.95
C SER A 31 13.45 4.04 13.90
N GLY A 32 12.71 3.28 13.09
CA GLY A 32 12.86 1.83 13.00
C GLY A 32 14.02 1.35 12.13
N ASP A 33 14.42 0.09 12.29
CA ASP A 33 15.49 -0.55 11.52
C ASP A 33 15.24 -0.55 10.00
N GLN A 34 13.96 -0.46 9.60
CA GLN A 34 13.53 -0.38 8.20
C GLN A 34 13.14 1.05 7.78
N ALA A 35 13.55 2.09 8.51
CA ALA A 35 13.17 3.47 8.24
C ALA A 35 13.42 3.89 6.78
N ALA A 36 14.55 3.50 6.19
CA ALA A 36 14.86 3.80 4.79
C ALA A 36 13.83 3.22 3.80
N VAL A 37 13.26 2.05 4.11
CA VAL A 37 12.24 1.37 3.29
C VAL A 37 10.90 2.11 3.38
N TYR A 38 10.44 2.38 4.60
CA TYR A 38 9.16 3.08 4.82
C TYR A 38 9.21 4.55 4.40
N HIS A 39 10.35 5.22 4.59
CA HIS A 39 10.60 6.54 4.04
C HIS A 39 10.51 6.54 2.51
N HIS A 40 11.08 5.53 1.85
CA HIS A 40 10.94 5.39 0.41
C HIS A 40 9.48 5.18 -0.02
N LEU A 41 8.75 4.28 0.65
CA LEU A 41 7.33 4.04 0.38
C LEU A 41 6.47 5.30 0.57
N ARG A 42 6.78 6.11 1.58
CA ARG A 42 6.15 7.42 1.79
C ARG A 42 6.44 8.37 0.63
N ASP A 43 7.70 8.51 0.23
CA ASP A 43 8.12 9.47 -0.79
C ASP A 43 7.54 9.16 -2.17
N ILE A 44 7.34 7.88 -2.50
CA ILE A 44 6.64 7.46 -3.73
C ILE A 44 5.11 7.50 -3.62
N GLY A 45 4.57 7.93 -2.47
CA GLY A 45 3.14 8.08 -2.23
C GLY A 45 2.38 6.78 -2.01
N ALA A 46 3.06 5.67 -1.76
CA ALA A 46 2.44 4.37 -1.45
C ALA A 46 1.80 4.36 -0.06
N LEU A 47 2.34 5.18 0.86
CA LEU A 47 1.77 5.44 2.17
C LEU A 47 1.06 6.80 2.19
N ALA A 48 -0.08 6.86 2.87
CA ALA A 48 -0.84 8.07 3.11
C ALA A 48 -1.02 8.28 4.61
N LEU A 49 -1.07 9.54 5.05
CA LEU A 49 -1.34 9.84 6.44
C LEU A 49 -2.81 9.52 6.78
N SER A 50 -3.04 8.79 7.85
CA SER A 50 -4.37 8.54 8.42
C SER A 50 -4.82 9.74 9.27
N ASN A 51 -6.12 9.82 9.56
CA ASN A 51 -6.67 10.78 10.52
C ASN A 51 -6.52 10.33 11.98
N GLU A 52 -5.97 9.15 12.21
CA GLU A 52 -5.82 8.56 13.53
C GLU A 52 -4.44 8.81 14.13
N VAL A 53 -4.43 9.32 15.36
CA VAL A 53 -3.22 9.51 16.17
C VAL A 53 -2.74 8.15 16.66
N THR A 54 -1.43 7.89 16.60
CA THR A 54 -0.86 6.64 17.08
C THR A 54 -1.11 6.44 18.58
N GLY A 55 -1.30 5.18 19.00
CA GLY A 55 -1.43 4.83 20.42
C GLY A 55 -0.13 5.03 21.21
N GLY A 56 1.01 5.04 20.52
CA GLY A 56 2.33 5.27 21.09
C GLY A 56 3.35 5.64 20.01
N SER A 57 4.29 6.51 20.35
CA SER A 57 5.44 6.90 19.53
C SER A 57 6.70 6.90 20.38
N LEU A 58 7.78 6.40 19.78
CA LEU A 58 9.12 6.39 20.36
C LEU A 58 9.65 7.82 20.45
N CYS A 59 10.18 8.19 21.60
CA CYS A 59 10.82 9.48 21.79
C CYS A 59 12.00 9.62 20.82
N ARG A 60 11.95 10.62 19.93
CA ARG A 60 13.01 10.88 18.95
C ARG A 60 14.33 11.34 19.57
N GLU A 61 14.31 11.84 20.80
CA GLU A 61 15.49 12.36 21.48
C GLU A 61 16.29 11.22 22.16
N CYS A 62 15.62 10.34 22.92
CA CYS A 62 16.29 9.23 23.63
C CYS A 62 16.12 7.85 22.99
N SER A 63 15.22 7.70 22.02
CA SER A 63 14.91 6.44 21.33
C SER A 63 14.60 5.25 22.25
N THR A 64 14.17 5.52 23.49
CA THR A 64 13.98 4.51 24.55
C THR A 64 12.55 4.51 25.07
N GLU A 65 12.04 5.69 25.42
CA GLU A 65 10.69 5.83 25.98
C GLU A 65 9.64 5.89 24.88
N VAL A 66 8.48 5.27 25.12
CA VAL A 66 7.30 5.37 24.26
C VAL A 66 6.23 6.18 24.98
N PHE A 67 5.68 7.17 24.32
CA PHE A 67 4.61 8.00 24.87
C PHE A 67 3.44 8.08 23.90
N ARG A 68 2.26 8.45 24.40
CA ARG A 68 1.09 8.70 23.55
C ARG A 68 1.05 10.17 23.11
N PRO A 69 1.05 10.48 21.80
CA PRO A 69 0.85 11.84 21.33
C PRO A 69 -0.53 12.38 21.71
N VAL A 70 -0.57 13.66 22.08
CA VAL A 70 -1.78 14.43 22.37
C VAL A 70 -1.71 15.76 21.62
N ALA A 71 -2.85 16.43 21.43
CA ALA A 71 -2.84 17.76 20.84
C ALA A 71 -2.01 18.73 21.70
N SER A 72 -1.25 19.60 21.05
CA SER A 72 -0.50 20.67 21.72
C SER A 72 -1.46 21.64 22.42
N ASP A 73 -1.13 22.05 23.64
CA ASP A 73 -1.82 23.12 24.38
C ASP A 73 -0.78 24.09 24.95
N PRO A 74 -0.72 25.36 24.47
CA PRO A 74 -1.58 25.95 23.44
C PRO A 74 -1.36 25.35 22.04
N PRO A 75 -2.33 25.48 21.10
CA PRO A 75 -2.18 24.96 19.74
C PRO A 75 -0.98 25.58 18.99
N ASP A 76 -0.09 24.74 18.48
CA ASP A 76 1.01 25.14 17.60
C ASP A 76 0.78 24.60 16.17
N PRO A 77 0.61 25.46 15.15
CA PRO A 77 0.43 25.01 13.77
C PRO A 77 1.61 24.20 13.20
N ALA A 78 2.85 24.45 13.65
CA ALA A 78 4.03 23.74 13.19
C ALA A 78 4.19 22.38 13.89
N PHE A 79 3.79 22.32 15.16
CA PHE A 79 3.83 21.11 15.98
C PHE A 79 2.49 20.90 16.71
N PRO A 80 1.44 20.51 15.97
CA PRO A 80 0.08 20.44 16.52
C PRO A 80 -0.11 19.32 17.56
N TYR A 81 0.92 18.49 17.77
CA TYR A 81 0.93 17.42 18.74
C TYR A 81 2.17 17.51 19.63
N GLN A 82 2.06 16.94 20.82
CA GLN A 82 3.17 16.75 21.74
C GLN A 82 3.02 15.45 22.51
N GLY A 83 4.08 14.98 23.15
CA GLY A 83 4.02 13.88 24.09
C GLY A 83 5.08 14.02 25.17
N TYR A 84 4.80 13.46 26.35
CA TYR A 84 5.69 13.56 27.49
C TYR A 84 6.58 12.31 27.58
N CYS A 85 7.88 12.50 27.45
CA CYS A 85 8.91 11.52 27.73
C CYS A 85 9.42 11.70 29.18
N GLY A 86 9.52 10.62 29.95
CA GLY A 86 10.01 10.67 31.33
C GLY A 86 11.43 11.22 31.45
N GLU A 87 12.28 10.99 30.44
CA GLU A 87 13.69 11.39 30.42
C GLU A 87 13.91 12.75 29.74
N CYS A 88 13.21 13.03 28.65
CA CYS A 88 13.45 14.19 27.80
C CYS A 88 12.42 15.33 27.98
N GLY A 89 11.37 15.10 28.77
CA GLY A 89 10.27 16.03 28.96
C GLY A 89 9.31 16.09 27.77
N TRP A 90 8.72 17.26 27.52
CA TRP A 90 7.76 17.46 26.43
C TRP A 90 8.43 17.49 25.06
N ILE A 91 8.01 16.58 24.19
CA ILE A 91 8.48 16.46 22.81
C ILE A 91 7.40 16.99 21.87
N ALA A 92 7.74 18.01 21.07
CA ALA A 92 6.87 18.57 20.04
C ALA A 92 6.90 17.70 18.76
N LEU A 93 5.73 17.40 18.21
CA LEU A 93 5.52 16.50 17.09
C LEU A 93 4.75 17.16 15.95
N ARG A 94 5.22 16.93 14.72
CA ARG A 94 4.45 17.22 13.51
C ARG A 94 3.30 16.23 13.38
N LYS A 95 2.32 16.59 12.55
CA LYS A 95 1.17 15.72 12.28
C LYS A 95 1.61 14.34 11.76
N GLU A 96 2.60 14.33 10.87
CA GLU A 96 3.20 13.13 10.28
C GLU A 96 3.82 12.17 11.31
N GLU A 97 4.37 12.73 12.39
CA GLU A 97 5.04 11.99 13.47
C GLU A 97 4.04 11.50 14.54
N ALA A 98 2.87 12.12 14.63
CA ALA A 98 1.83 11.76 15.59
C ALA A 98 0.75 10.82 15.04
N HIS A 99 0.58 10.77 13.71
CA HIS A 99 -0.48 10.01 13.06
C HIS A 99 0.00 8.68 12.49
N LEU A 100 -0.89 7.69 12.48
CA LEU A 100 -0.67 6.45 11.74
C LEU A 100 -0.58 6.73 10.24
N TRP A 101 0.23 5.96 9.56
CA TRP A 101 0.31 5.90 8.11
C TRP A 101 -0.46 4.69 7.59
N GLN A 102 -0.95 4.74 6.37
CA GLN A 102 -1.73 3.65 5.79
C GLN A 102 -1.31 3.42 4.34
N ALA A 103 -1.03 2.17 3.99
CA ALA A 103 -0.88 1.79 2.59
C ALA A 103 -2.26 1.74 1.93
N GLN A 104 -2.42 2.42 0.79
CA GLN A 104 -3.72 2.53 0.12
C GLN A 104 -3.72 1.75 -1.20
N PRO A 105 -4.39 0.58 -1.26
CA PRO A 105 -4.46 -0.23 -2.48
C PRO A 105 -4.99 0.54 -3.70
N ALA A 106 -5.93 1.45 -3.51
CA ALA A 106 -6.45 2.30 -4.59
C ALA A 106 -5.38 3.26 -5.17
N LYS A 107 -4.44 3.74 -4.35
CA LYS A 107 -3.30 4.53 -4.85
C LYS A 107 -2.31 3.67 -5.63
N ILE A 108 -2.08 2.43 -5.19
CA ILE A 108 -1.27 1.45 -5.94
C ILE A 108 -1.91 1.18 -7.31
N ALA A 109 -3.22 0.94 -7.36
CA ALA A 109 -3.94 0.75 -8.62
C ALA A 109 -3.74 1.95 -9.56
N ARG A 110 -3.82 3.19 -9.04
CA ARG A 110 -3.59 4.41 -9.84
C ARG A 110 -2.16 4.51 -10.34
N TRP A 111 -1.18 4.22 -9.49
CA TRP A 111 0.22 4.16 -9.87
C TRP A 111 0.46 3.13 -10.97
N LEU A 112 -0.17 1.94 -10.86
CA LEU A 112 -0.08 0.89 -11.88
C LEU A 112 -0.65 1.35 -13.23
N CYS A 113 -1.77 2.08 -13.26
CA CYS A 113 -2.28 2.65 -14.51
C CYS A 113 -1.24 3.54 -15.19
N THR A 114 -0.55 4.39 -14.42
CA THR A 114 0.52 5.25 -14.93
C THR A 114 1.73 4.43 -15.41
N ALA A 115 2.23 3.51 -14.61
CA ALA A 115 3.41 2.68 -14.93
C ALA A 115 3.18 1.78 -16.14
N LEU A 116 1.96 1.30 -16.33
CA LEU A 116 1.56 0.47 -17.48
C LEU A 116 1.19 1.29 -18.71
N GLN A 117 1.31 2.63 -18.65
CA GLN A 117 0.97 3.57 -19.72
C GLN A 117 -0.45 3.35 -20.25
N LEU A 118 -1.39 3.07 -19.35
CA LEU A 118 -2.81 2.99 -19.70
C LEU A 118 -3.31 4.39 -20.03
N THR A 119 -4.26 4.49 -20.95
CA THR A 119 -4.78 5.77 -21.45
C THR A 119 -5.20 6.67 -20.28
N PRO A 120 -4.90 7.99 -20.30
CA PRO A 120 -5.10 8.90 -19.15
C PRO A 120 -6.52 8.95 -18.57
N HIS A 121 -7.52 8.50 -19.34
CA HIS A 121 -8.92 8.46 -18.92
C HIS A 121 -9.30 7.24 -18.07
N TYR A 122 -8.42 6.23 -17.94
CA TYR A 122 -8.68 5.08 -17.09
C TYR A 122 -8.33 5.39 -15.63
N VAL A 123 -9.31 5.92 -14.90
CA VAL A 123 -9.29 5.91 -13.45
C VAL A 123 -9.52 4.46 -12.99
N PRO A 124 -8.65 3.87 -12.15
CA PRO A 124 -8.87 2.52 -11.65
C PRO A 124 -10.23 2.42 -10.97
N GLU A 125 -11.03 1.45 -11.40
CA GLU A 125 -12.39 1.22 -10.91
C GLU A 125 -12.37 0.07 -9.90
N PRO A 126 -12.81 0.27 -8.63
CA PRO A 126 -13.00 -0.84 -7.70
C PRO A 126 -14.17 -1.71 -8.21
N VAL A 127 -13.88 -2.96 -8.54
CA VAL A 127 -14.87 -3.93 -9.03
C VAL A 127 -15.24 -4.96 -7.95
N VAL A 128 -14.37 -5.14 -6.97
CA VAL A 128 -14.65 -5.75 -5.67
C VAL A 128 -14.02 -4.84 -4.63
N GLU A 129 -14.84 -4.25 -3.77
CA GLU A 129 -14.41 -3.22 -2.81
C GLU A 129 -13.22 -3.68 -1.97
N GLY A 130 -12.16 -2.86 -1.92
CA GLY A 130 -10.94 -3.18 -1.16
C GLY A 130 -10.10 -4.37 -1.65
N VAL A 131 -10.52 -5.08 -2.71
CA VAL A 131 -9.90 -6.36 -3.12
C VAL A 131 -9.43 -6.33 -4.57
N LEU A 132 -10.26 -5.86 -5.51
CA LEU A 132 -9.99 -5.96 -6.95
C LEU A 132 -10.33 -4.64 -7.65
N TRP A 133 -9.38 -4.13 -8.44
CA TRP A 133 -9.54 -2.95 -9.27
C TRP A 133 -9.33 -3.31 -10.74
N ARG A 134 -10.18 -2.78 -11.61
CA ARG A 134 -9.96 -2.79 -13.05
C ARG A 134 -9.09 -1.58 -13.40
N LEU A 135 -7.95 -1.83 -14.02
CA LEU A 135 -6.98 -0.80 -14.38
C LEU A 135 -7.27 -0.22 -15.77
N GLY A 136 -7.75 -1.06 -16.69
CA GLY A 136 -7.99 -0.67 -18.07
C GLY A 136 -7.66 -1.81 -19.01
N GLU A 137 -7.40 -1.48 -20.27
CA GLU A 137 -7.21 -2.46 -21.33
C GLU A 137 -5.99 -2.12 -22.18
N ARG A 138 -5.30 -3.15 -22.66
CA ARG A 138 -4.12 -2.99 -23.51
C ARG A 138 -4.14 -4.03 -24.61
N GLU A 139 -3.77 -3.61 -25.81
CA GLU A 139 -3.58 -4.54 -26.91
C GLU A 139 -2.16 -5.11 -26.88
N PHE A 140 -2.07 -6.43 -26.91
CA PHE A 140 -0.82 -7.16 -27.05
C PHE A 140 -0.98 -8.26 -28.10
N ARG A 141 -0.08 -8.30 -29.09
CA ARG A 141 -0.11 -9.30 -30.19
C ARG A 141 -1.50 -9.46 -30.84
N ARG A 142 -2.17 -8.35 -31.14
CA ARG A 142 -3.52 -8.30 -31.75
C ARG A 142 -4.64 -8.91 -30.90
N ARG A 143 -4.43 -9.04 -29.59
CA ARG A 143 -5.47 -9.40 -28.62
C ARG A 143 -5.58 -8.32 -27.57
N ARG A 144 -6.82 -7.93 -27.26
CA ARG A 144 -7.13 -6.95 -26.21
C ARG A 144 -7.17 -7.69 -24.88
N HIS A 145 -6.33 -7.25 -23.94
CA HIS A 145 -6.26 -7.79 -22.60
C HIS A 145 -6.84 -6.78 -21.61
N VAL A 146 -7.61 -7.27 -20.65
CA VAL A 146 -8.14 -6.46 -19.54
C VAL A 146 -7.22 -6.64 -18.35
N LEU A 147 -6.69 -5.53 -17.82
CA LEU A 147 -5.74 -5.54 -16.71
C LEU A 147 -6.46 -5.25 -15.40
N PHE A 148 -6.12 -6.04 -14.38
CA PHE A 148 -6.63 -5.91 -13.02
C PHE A 148 -5.48 -5.81 -12.01
N PHE A 149 -5.74 -5.16 -10.89
CA PHE A 149 -4.91 -5.23 -9.69
C PHE A 149 -5.72 -5.87 -8.56
N GLY A 150 -5.14 -6.82 -7.83
CA GLY A 150 -5.81 -7.52 -6.74
C GLY A 150 -4.94 -7.80 -5.51
N ARG A 151 -5.52 -7.61 -4.32
CA ARG A 151 -4.95 -7.99 -3.00
C ARG A 151 -5.91 -8.93 -2.26
N GLY A 152 -5.41 -9.77 -1.36
CA GLY A 152 -6.24 -10.67 -0.54
C GLY A 152 -7.15 -11.60 -1.35
N LEU A 153 -6.75 -11.95 -2.58
CA LEU A 153 -7.65 -12.63 -3.54
C LEU A 153 -8.10 -14.02 -3.04
N GLY A 154 -7.27 -14.68 -2.23
CA GLY A 154 -7.58 -15.98 -1.63
C GLY A 154 -8.71 -15.95 -0.61
N GLU A 155 -9.00 -14.80 -0.01
CA GLU A 155 -10.07 -14.65 0.99
C GLU A 155 -11.43 -14.31 0.37
N THR A 156 -11.43 -13.77 -0.85
CA THR A 156 -12.64 -13.25 -1.54
C THR A 156 -12.84 -13.90 -2.91
N VAL A 157 -12.63 -15.22 -3.00
CA VAL A 157 -12.56 -15.93 -4.29
C VAL A 157 -13.83 -15.82 -5.14
N ALA A 158 -15.01 -16.02 -4.55
CA ALA A 158 -16.26 -16.08 -5.32
C ALA A 158 -16.63 -14.72 -5.97
N PRO A 159 -16.67 -13.58 -5.22
CA PRO A 159 -16.91 -12.28 -5.83
C PRO A 159 -15.86 -11.88 -6.87
N VAL A 160 -14.59 -12.21 -6.63
CA VAL A 160 -13.49 -11.98 -7.59
C VAL A 160 -13.73 -12.76 -8.88
N LYS A 161 -14.07 -14.05 -8.80
CA LYS A 161 -14.32 -14.88 -9.97
C LYS A 161 -15.49 -14.36 -10.81
N GLU A 162 -16.57 -13.95 -10.14
CA GLU A 162 -17.75 -13.37 -10.80
C GLU A 162 -17.38 -12.08 -11.54
N ALA A 163 -16.70 -11.15 -10.86
CA ALA A 163 -16.28 -9.89 -11.44
C ALA A 163 -15.37 -10.08 -12.66
N LEU A 164 -14.37 -10.97 -12.57
CA LEU A 164 -13.48 -11.29 -13.70
C LEU A 164 -14.24 -11.88 -14.88
N THR A 165 -15.17 -12.80 -14.64
CA THR A 165 -15.97 -13.45 -15.70
C THR A 165 -16.90 -12.46 -16.40
N ARG A 166 -17.44 -11.49 -15.65
CA ARG A 166 -18.29 -10.42 -16.20
C ARG A 166 -17.50 -9.42 -17.05
N LEU A 167 -16.27 -9.12 -16.66
CA LEU A 167 -15.50 -7.99 -17.20
C LEU A 167 -14.44 -8.39 -18.24
N ALA A 168 -14.10 -9.67 -18.35
CA ALA A 168 -13.12 -10.15 -19.31
C ALA A 168 -13.54 -11.51 -19.88
N ALA A 169 -13.34 -11.67 -21.20
CA ALA A 169 -13.48 -12.97 -21.83
C ALA A 169 -12.39 -13.93 -21.29
N PRO A 170 -12.69 -15.24 -21.11
CA PRO A 170 -11.71 -16.18 -20.59
C PRO A 170 -10.36 -16.12 -21.32
N GLY A 171 -9.27 -15.95 -20.57
CA GLY A 171 -7.91 -15.89 -21.10
C GLY A 171 -7.48 -14.52 -21.64
N THR A 172 -8.30 -13.48 -21.46
CA THR A 172 -7.97 -12.09 -21.83
C THR A 172 -7.63 -11.22 -20.61
N GLU A 173 -7.94 -11.70 -19.42
CA GLU A 173 -7.59 -11.07 -18.15
C GLU A 173 -6.10 -11.23 -17.82
N VAL A 174 -5.49 -10.17 -17.27
CA VAL A 174 -4.18 -10.18 -16.65
C VAL A 174 -4.33 -9.59 -15.26
N ILE A 175 -3.99 -10.36 -14.22
CA ILE A 175 -4.21 -9.97 -12.83
C ILE A 175 -2.86 -9.74 -12.17
N LEU A 176 -2.52 -8.47 -11.95
CA LEU A 176 -1.40 -8.06 -11.12
C LEU A 176 -1.79 -8.24 -9.66
N THR A 177 -1.03 -9.03 -8.89
CA THR A 177 -1.46 -9.36 -7.52
C THR A 177 -0.33 -9.38 -6.50
N THR A 178 -0.66 -8.97 -5.29
CA THR A 178 0.17 -9.12 -4.09
C THR A 178 -0.03 -10.47 -3.41
N THR A 179 -1.10 -11.20 -3.75
CA THR A 179 -1.43 -12.50 -3.18
C THR A 179 -0.54 -13.59 -3.74
N ASP A 180 -0.16 -14.56 -2.90
CA ASP A 180 0.73 -15.64 -3.31
C ASP A 180 0.11 -16.53 -4.40
N ILE A 181 0.81 -16.68 -5.52
CA ILE A 181 0.29 -17.38 -6.70
C ILE A 181 0.04 -18.87 -6.44
N PRO A 182 0.96 -19.64 -5.81
CA PRO A 182 0.69 -21.00 -5.36
C PRO A 182 -0.62 -21.14 -4.58
N ALA A 183 -0.92 -20.23 -3.66
CA ALA A 183 -2.18 -20.24 -2.92
C ALA A 183 -3.39 -20.07 -3.85
N LEU A 184 -3.31 -19.16 -4.84
CA LEU A 184 -4.38 -18.95 -5.82
C LEU A 184 -4.60 -20.16 -6.75
N ARG A 185 -3.56 -20.94 -7.04
CA ARG A 185 -3.68 -22.17 -7.86
C ARG A 185 -4.47 -23.27 -7.17
N ALA A 186 -4.64 -23.22 -5.85
CA ALA A 186 -5.52 -24.12 -5.11
C ALA A 186 -6.99 -23.66 -5.06
N THR A 187 -7.34 -22.56 -5.73
CA THR A 187 -8.69 -21.97 -5.71
C THR A 187 -9.41 -22.10 -7.06
N PRO A 188 -10.72 -21.84 -7.12
CA PRO A 188 -11.47 -21.67 -8.37
C PRO A 188 -10.98 -20.59 -9.36
N LEU A 189 -9.92 -19.85 -9.04
CA LEU A 189 -9.24 -18.91 -9.94
C LEU A 189 -7.99 -19.50 -10.61
N ALA A 190 -7.72 -20.80 -10.42
CA ALA A 190 -6.50 -21.45 -10.90
C ALA A 190 -6.30 -21.38 -12.42
N ASP A 191 -7.34 -21.12 -13.21
CA ASP A 191 -7.32 -20.94 -14.66
C ASP A 191 -6.90 -19.53 -15.10
N ARG A 192 -6.85 -18.57 -14.18
CA ARG A 192 -6.54 -17.16 -14.47
C ARG A 192 -5.05 -16.91 -14.62
N LEU A 193 -4.72 -15.84 -15.35
CA LEU A 193 -3.35 -15.38 -15.53
C LEU A 193 -2.97 -14.38 -14.43
N PHE A 194 -2.15 -14.84 -13.49
CA PHE A 194 -1.59 -14.02 -12.41
C PHE A 194 -0.16 -13.60 -12.73
N VAL A 195 0.12 -12.33 -12.45
CA VAL A 195 1.46 -11.73 -12.48
C VAL A 195 1.72 -11.17 -11.09
N PRO A 196 2.78 -11.60 -10.39
CA PRO A 196 3.04 -11.08 -9.06
C PRO A 196 3.47 -9.61 -9.17
N LEU A 197 2.96 -8.74 -8.30
CA LEU A 197 3.23 -7.30 -8.34
C LEU A 197 4.73 -7.00 -8.34
N ARG A 198 5.53 -7.80 -7.60
CA ARG A 198 6.99 -7.70 -7.59
C ARG A 198 7.66 -7.89 -8.96
N ALA A 199 7.06 -8.63 -9.88
CA ALA A 199 7.63 -8.83 -11.22
C ALA A 199 7.66 -7.53 -12.05
N ILE A 200 6.87 -6.53 -11.67
CA ILE A 200 6.80 -5.24 -12.37
C ILE A 200 7.52 -4.10 -11.63
N ALA A 201 8.36 -4.41 -10.65
CA ALA A 201 9.16 -3.45 -9.89
C ALA A 201 10.06 -2.53 -10.74
N HIS A 202 10.36 -2.96 -11.97
CA HIS A 202 11.23 -2.27 -12.92
C HIS A 202 10.49 -1.29 -13.83
N LEU A 203 9.15 -1.29 -13.83
CA LEU A 203 8.36 -0.34 -14.61
C LEU A 203 8.49 1.04 -13.96
N ARG A 204 9.32 1.90 -14.56
CA ARG A 204 9.48 3.31 -14.25
C ARG A 204 9.19 4.13 -15.50
#